data_AF-A0A1M4UFT0-F1
#
_entry.id   AF-A0A1M4UFT0-F1
#
_cell.length_a   1.000
_cell.length_b   1.000
_cell.length_c   1.000
_cell.angle_alpha   90.00
_cell.angle_beta   90.00
_cell.angle_gamma   90.00
#
_symmetry.space_group_name_H-M   'P 1'
#
loop_
_entity.id
_entity.type
_entity.pdbx_description
1 polymer ?
#
loop_
_entity_poly.entity_id
_entity_poly.type
_entity_poly.pdbx_seq_one_letter_code
_entity_poly.pdbx_strand_id
1 'polypeptide(L)'
;MTDALRYAFFKFVNLLEFLIFLDALLSWVVPNRHNNQVLRIIGIIIDPIKEPFYRLQFKLLPNTPIDFSPMLAILFLEFIKTIIL
;
A
#
# COMPACT_ATOMS: atom_id res chain seq x y z
N MET A 1 10.22 22.08 16.15
CA MET A 1 10.89 21.33 15.06
C MET A 1 10.46 19.86 15.02
N THR A 2 10.31 19.22 16.18
CA THR A 2 9.70 17.89 16.35
C THR A 2 8.31 17.78 15.73
N ASP A 3 7.47 18.80 15.88
CA ASP A 3 6.07 18.75 15.40
C ASP A 3 5.97 18.82 13.88
N ALA A 4 6.84 19.59 13.24
CA ALA A 4 6.91 19.68 11.78
C ALA A 4 7.36 18.34 11.16
N LEU A 5 8.35 17.67 11.78
CA LEU A 5 8.82 16.35 11.33
C LEU A 5 7.74 15.28 11.51
N ARG A 6 7.05 15.27 12.67
CA ARG A 6 5.91 14.35 12.91
C ARG A 6 4.80 14.58 11.90
N TYR A 7 4.43 15.83 11.66
CA TYR A 7 3.41 16.18 10.66
C TYR A 7 3.82 15.75 9.24
N ALA A 8 5.07 16.00 8.84
CA ALA A 8 5.59 15.59 7.54
C ALA A 8 5.55 14.06 7.38
N PHE A 9 5.97 13.31 8.41
CA PHE A 9 5.92 11.85 8.40
C PHE A 9 4.48 11.33 8.35
N PHE A 10 3.55 11.92 9.11
CA PHE A 10 2.12 11.60 9.04
C PHE A 10 1.55 11.81 7.64
N LYS A 11 1.86 12.93 6.99
CA LYS A 11 1.44 13.20 5.61
C LYS A 11 2.08 12.25 4.60
N PHE A 12 3.33 11.84 4.82
CA PHE A 12 3.99 10.83 3.99
C PHE A 12 3.31 9.46 4.10
N VAL A 13 2.97 9.02 5.32
CA VAL A 13 2.24 7.75 5.51
C VAL A 13 0.86 7.79 4.84
N ASN A 14 0.12 8.90 4.98
CA ASN A 14 -1.17 9.06 4.27
C ASN A 14 -1.01 9.01 2.74
N LEU A 15 0.11 9.53 2.21
CA LEU A 15 0.39 9.42 0.77
C LEU A 15 0.62 7.96 0.36
N LEU A 16 1.34 7.17 1.17
CA LEU A 16 1.54 5.75 0.89
C LEU A 16 0.22 4.97 0.91
N GLU A 17 -0.65 5.22 1.89
CA GLU A 17 -1.99 4.62 1.97
C GLU A 17 -2.83 4.97 0.73
N PHE A 18 -2.82 6.24 0.33
CA PHE A 18 -3.51 6.68 -0.88
C PHE A 18 -2.97 5.97 -2.13
N LEU A 19 -1.65 5.84 -2.28
CA LEU A 19 -1.05 5.14 -3.41
C LEU A 19 -1.39 3.65 -3.42
N ILE A 20 -1.42 2.99 -2.26
CA ILE A 20 -1.83 1.58 -2.14
C ILE A 20 -3.30 1.42 -2.55
N PHE A 21 -4.18 2.27 -2.04
CA PHE A 21 -5.59 2.26 -2.39
C PHE A 21 -5.81 2.54 -3.88
N LEU A 22 -5.13 3.54 -4.43
CA LEU A 22 -5.19 3.88 -5.84
C LEU A 22 -4.69 2.73 -6.73
N ASP A 23 -3.58 2.10 -6.36
CA ASP A 23 -3.02 0.95 -7.09
C ASP A 23 -4.03 -0.21 -7.14
N ALA A 24 -4.66 -0.51 -6.00
CA ALA A 24 -5.68 -1.54 -5.88
C ALA A 24 -6.92 -1.22 -6.73
N LEU A 25 -7.45 0.01 -6.67
CA LEU A 25 -8.57 0.43 -7.51
C LEU A 25 -8.23 0.35 -9.00
N LEU A 26 -7.08 0.89 -9.40
CA LEU A 26 -6.64 0.86 -10.79
C LEU A 26 -6.38 -0.57 -11.28
N SER A 27 -6.22 -1.55 -10.38
CA SER A 27 -6.02 -2.94 -10.78
C SER A 27 -7.27 -3.56 -11.39
N TRP A 28 -8.45 -2.99 -11.11
CA TRP A 28 -9.72 -3.46 -11.64
C TRP A 28 -10.07 -2.78 -12.98
N VAL A 29 -9.55 -1.58 -13.23
CA VAL A 29 -9.98 -0.72 -14.35
C VAL A 29 -8.95 -0.64 -15.47
N VAL A 30 -7.66 -0.78 -15.17
CA VAL A 30 -6.58 -0.60 -16.16
C VAL A 30 -6.13 -1.95 -16.72
N PRO A 31 -6.47 -2.29 -17.98
CA PRO A 31 -5.89 -3.46 -18.66
C PRO A 31 -4.40 -3.22 -18.98
N ASN A 32 -3.62 -4.29 -19.08
CA ASN A 32 -2.18 -4.25 -19.44
C ASN A 32 -1.33 -3.33 -18.53
N ARG A 33 -1.50 -3.46 -17.21
CA ARG A 33 -0.82 -2.65 -16.18
C ARG A 33 0.71 -2.56 -16.34
N HIS A 34 1.36 -3.61 -16.83
CA HIS A 34 2.82 -3.64 -17.05
C HIS A 34 3.32 -2.58 -18.04
N ASN A 35 2.48 -2.14 -18.99
CA ASN A 35 2.85 -1.11 -19.97
C ASN A 35 2.59 0.32 -19.47
N ASN A 36 1.88 0.48 -18.35
CA ASN A 36 1.59 1.79 -17.77
C ASN A 36 2.75 2.23 -16.87
N GLN A 37 3.52 3.23 -17.34
CA GLN A 37 4.69 3.75 -16.61
C GLN A 37 4.31 4.33 -15.24
N VAL A 38 3.14 4.97 -15.11
CA VAL A 38 2.67 5.55 -13.84
C VAL A 38 2.42 4.45 -12.82
N LEU A 39 1.71 3.38 -13.21
CA LEU A 39 1.46 2.24 -12.33
C LEU A 39 2.75 1.53 -11.90
N ARG A 40 3.74 1.44 -12.80
CA ARG A 40 5.06 0.90 -12.45
C ARG A 40 5.76 1.73 -11.38
N ILE A 41 5.71 3.06 -11.50
CA ILE A 41 6.32 3.97 -10.51
C ILE A 41 5.60 3.84 -9.16
N ILE A 42 4.26 3.78 -9.17
CA ILE A 42 3.47 3.56 -7.96
C ILE A 42 3.89 2.24 -7.29
N GLY A 43 3.97 1.15 -8.07
CA GLY A 43 4.41 -0.17 -7.60
C GLY A 43 5.78 -0.11 -6.92
N ILE A 44 6.78 0.54 -7.53
CA ILE A 44 8.12 0.69 -6.93
C ILE A 44 8.06 1.33 -5.52
N ILE A 45 7.14 2.27 -5.31
CA ILE A 45 6.98 2.95 -4.02
C ILE A 45 6.28 2.06 -2.99
N ILE A 46 5.20 1.38 -3.39
CA ILE A 46 4.31 0.70 -2.43
C ILE A 46 4.60 -0.79 -2.23
N ASP A 47 5.23 -1.46 -3.20
CA ASP A 47 5.46 -2.91 -3.16
C ASP A 47 6.33 -3.35 -1.97
N PRO A 48 7.35 -2.59 -1.51
CA PRO A 48 8.06 -2.92 -0.28
C PRO A 48 7.17 -3.06 0.96
N ILE A 49 6.02 -2.38 0.96
CA ILE A 49 5.03 -2.42 2.04
C ILE A 49 3.97 -3.50 1.75
N LYS A 50 3.43 -3.55 0.53
CA LYS A 50 2.32 -4.43 0.14
C LYS A 50 2.73 -5.90 -0.01
N GLU A 51 3.90 -6.17 -0.59
CA GLU A 51 4.36 -7.52 -0.93
C GLU A 51 4.49 -8.46 0.29
N PRO A 52 5.01 -8.03 1.46
CA PRO A 52 4.95 -8.83 2.68
C PRO A 52 3.54 -9.33 3.03
N PHE A 53 2.52 -8.48 2.89
CA PHE A 53 1.13 -8.85 3.17
C PHE A 53 0.55 -9.76 2.10
N TYR A 54 0.93 -9.57 0.83
CA TYR A 54 0.58 -10.50 -0.24
C TYR A 54 1.13 -11.90 0.02
N ARG A 55 2.41 -12.01 0.38
CA ARG A 55 3.02 -13.30 0.78
C ARG A 55 2.34 -13.90 2.01
N LEU A 56 1.98 -13.08 2.99
CA LEU A 56 1.28 -13.53 4.19
C LEU A 56 -0.10 -14.08 3.85
N GLN A 57 -0.89 -13.35 3.06
CA GLN A 57 -2.20 -13.81 2.60
C GLN A 57 -2.08 -15.12 1.82
N PHE A 58 -1.15 -15.22 0.87
CA PHE A 58 -0.99 -16.43 0.05
C PHE A 58 -0.66 -17.67 0.90
N LYS A 59 0.08 -17.49 2.01
CA LYS A 59 0.37 -18.56 2.97
C LYS A 59 -0.84 -18.95 3.82
N LEU A 60 -1.65 -17.99 4.26
CA LEU A 60 -2.78 -18.23 5.16
C LEU A 60 -4.06 -18.64 4.44
N LEU A 61 -4.31 -18.05 3.28
CA LEU A 61 -5.52 -18.19 2.47
C LEU A 61 -5.13 -18.48 1.01
N PRO A 62 -4.50 -19.64 0.74
CA PRO A 62 -4.14 -20.03 -0.62
C PRO A 62 -5.39 -20.14 -1.50
N ASN A 63 -5.25 -19.83 -2.79
CA ASN A 63 -6.32 -19.84 -3.80
C ASN A 63 -7.43 -18.81 -3.62
N THR A 64 -7.22 -17.76 -2.80
CA THR A 64 -8.18 -16.66 -2.70
C THR A 64 -8.17 -15.84 -4.00
N PRO A 65 -9.32 -15.62 -4.66
CA PRO A 65 -9.38 -14.89 -5.93
C PRO A 65 -9.24 -13.37 -5.77
N ILE A 66 -9.39 -12.86 -4.54
CA ILE A 66 -9.31 -11.44 -4.20
C ILE A 66 -7.99 -11.18 -3.46
N ASP A 67 -7.28 -10.14 -3.88
CA ASP A 67 -6.09 -9.65 -3.17
C ASP A 67 -6.51 -8.69 -2.04
N PHE A 68 -6.39 -9.17 -0.80
CA PHE A 68 -6.63 -8.38 0.42
C PHE A 68 -5.33 -7.74 0.96
N SER A 69 -4.18 -7.97 0.32
CA SER A 69 -2.92 -7.37 0.72
C SER A 69 -2.94 -5.84 0.78
N PRO A 70 -3.67 -5.09 -0.10
CA PRO A 70 -3.76 -3.64 0.03
C PRO A 70 -4.45 -3.21 1.34
N MET A 71 -5.51 -3.92 1.74
CA MET A 71 -6.22 -3.64 2.99
C MET A 71 -5.33 -3.91 4.20
N LEU A 72 -4.63 -5.05 4.21
CA LEU A 72 -3.70 -5.39 5.30
C LEU A 72 -2.55 -4.38 5.41
N ALA A 73 -2.02 -3.91 4.28
CA ALA A 73 -0.98 -2.90 4.24
C ALA A 73 -1.46 -1.55 4.80
N ILE A 74 -2.66 -1.10 4.45
CA ILE A 74 -3.25 0.13 4.98
C ILE A 74 -3.49 0.00 6.48
N LEU A 75 -4.06 -1.10 6.96
CA LEU A 75 -4.27 -1.34 8.39
C LEU A 75 -2.95 -1.31 9.19
N PHE A 76 -1.87 -1.84 8.61
CA PHE A 76 -0.55 -1.78 9.21
C PHE A 76 0.01 -0.34 9.28
N LEU A 77 -0.19 0.46 8.24
CA LEU A 77 0.22 1.87 8.23
C LEU A 77 -0.59 2.70 9.24
N GLU A 78 -1.90 2.45 9.37
CA GLU A 78 -2.76 3.06 10.41
C GLU A 78 -2.29 2.70 11.82
N PHE A 79 -1.90 1.44 12.04
CA PHE A 79 -1.31 1.00 13.30
C PHE A 79 0.00 1.73 13.62
N ILE A 80 0.89 1.89 12.62
CA ILE A 80 2.12 2.69 12.74
C ILE A 80 1.80 4.13 13.13
N LYS A 81 0.82 4.76 12.46
CA LYS A 81 0.41 6.14 12.80
C LYS A 81 -0.09 6.24 14.23
N THR A 82 -0.88 5.27 14.70
CA THR A 82 -1.46 5.31 16.04
C THR A 82 -0.44 5.14 17.16
N ILE A 83 0.63 4.36 16.93
CA ILE A 83 1.62 4.03 17.97
C ILE A 83 2.81 4.99 17.96
N ILE A 84 3.24 5.43 16.78
CA ILE A 84 4.52 6.11 16.60
C ILE A 84 4.35 7.63 16.44
N LEU A 85 3.23 8.09 15.89
CA LEU A 85 2.99 9.50 15.53
C LEU A 85 2.03 10.21 16.49
#